data_AF-A0A3N5TPC3-F1
#
_entry.id   AF-A0A3N5TPC3-F1
#
_cell.length_a   1.000
_cell.length_b   1.000
_cell.length_c   1.000
_cell.angle_alpha   90.00
_cell.angle_beta   90.00
_cell.angle_gamma   90.00
#
_symmetry.space_group_name_H-M   'P 1'
#
loop_
_entity.id
_entity.type
_entity.pdbx_description
1 polymer ?
#
loop_
_entity_poly.entity_id
_entity_poly.type
_entity_poly.pdbx_seq_one_letter_code
_entity_poly.pdbx_strand_id
1 'polypeptide(L)'
;MKEKGVAIPDRSDQCIKCGICTGYCPVARVTGEFLGPKQAGPDVQRFRRPQDSSEDLWIGLCIGCGMCDLVCPSGVNISELNLMAKAKASDEKGFNLRNWLLGHTHLFGGFA
;
A
#
# COMPACT_ATOMS: atom_id res chain seq x y z
N MET A 1 -0.08 0.64 23.34
CA MET A 1 -1.33 1.20 22.81
C MET A 1 -1.63 0.48 21.49
N LYS A 2 -2.53 -0.52 21.50
CA LYS A 2 -3.03 -1.16 20.28
C LYS A 2 -4.22 -0.33 19.81
N GLU A 3 -3.98 0.65 18.97
CA GLU A 3 -5.08 1.32 18.28
C GLU A 3 -5.77 0.27 17.40
N LYS A 4 -7.07 0.08 17.62
CA LYS A 4 -7.89 -0.82 16.82
C LYS A 4 -7.90 -0.25 15.40
N GLY A 5 -7.15 -0.87 14.50
CA GLY A 5 -7.17 -0.52 13.08
C GLY A 5 -8.60 -0.53 12.58
N VAL A 6 -9.02 0.57 11.94
CA VAL A 6 -10.29 0.65 11.22
C VAL A 6 -10.23 -0.42 10.13
N ALA A 7 -11.00 -1.50 10.29
CA ALA A 7 -11.14 -2.51 9.25
C ALA A 7 -12.07 -1.97 8.17
N ILE A 8 -11.49 -1.41 7.11
CA ILE A 8 -12.25 -0.97 5.92
C ILE A 8 -12.63 -2.21 5.11
N PRO A 9 -13.90 -2.34 4.67
CA PRO A 9 -14.35 -3.52 3.95
C PRO A 9 -13.53 -3.72 2.67
N ASP A 10 -12.92 -4.89 2.54
CA ASP A 10 -12.14 -5.29 1.37
C ASP A 10 -13.07 -5.38 0.14
N ARG A 11 -12.92 -4.43 -0.79
CA ARG A 11 -13.63 -4.40 -2.08
C ARG A 11 -12.78 -4.91 -3.24
N SER A 12 -11.69 -5.61 -2.97
CA SER A 12 -10.80 -6.15 -4.01
C SER A 12 -11.53 -7.06 -5.01
N ASP A 13 -12.59 -7.74 -4.58
CA ASP A 13 -13.43 -8.59 -5.45
C ASP A 13 -14.18 -7.81 -6.53
N GLN A 14 -14.42 -6.51 -6.34
CA GLN A 14 -15.09 -5.66 -7.34
C GLN A 14 -14.16 -5.28 -8.51
N CYS A 15 -12.86 -5.58 -8.41
CA CYS A 15 -11.91 -5.32 -9.50
C CYS A 15 -12.22 -6.19 -10.73
N ILE A 16 -12.61 -5.52 -11.83
CA ILE A 16 -12.86 -6.13 -13.15
C ILE A 16 -11.61 -6.24 -14.04
N LYS A 17 -10.41 -5.98 -13.47
CA LYS A 17 -9.11 -6.14 -14.13
C LYS A 17 -8.90 -5.28 -15.40
N CYS A 18 -9.60 -4.15 -15.55
CA CYS A 18 -9.47 -3.26 -16.72
C CYS A 18 -8.08 -2.60 -16.91
N GLY A 19 -7.30 -2.42 -15.84
CA GLY A 19 -5.93 -1.88 -15.91
C GLY A 19 -5.79 -0.35 -15.97
N ILE A 20 -6.89 0.41 -15.92
CA ILE A 20 -6.87 1.88 -15.97
C ILE A 20 -5.96 2.48 -14.88
N CYS A 21 -6.09 1.98 -13.64
CA CYS A 21 -5.26 2.43 -12.52
C CYS A 21 -3.75 2.28 -12.77
N THR A 22 -3.33 1.25 -13.52
CA THR A 22 -1.91 1.06 -13.90
C THR A 22 -1.46 2.12 -14.89
N GLY A 23 -2.29 2.48 -15.87
CA GLY A 23 -1.97 3.54 -16.84
C GLY A 23 -1.80 4.93 -16.21
N TYR A 24 -2.54 5.22 -15.13
CA TYR A 24 -2.45 6.48 -14.40
C TYR A 24 -1.41 6.49 -13.27
N CYS A 25 -0.79 5.35 -12.97
CA CYS A 25 0.19 5.30 -11.89
C CYS A 25 1.52 5.95 -12.32
N PRO A 26 2.01 7.00 -11.63
CA PRO A 26 3.27 7.63 -11.99
C PRO A 26 4.48 6.70 -11.77
N VAL A 27 4.42 5.82 -10.76
CA VAL A 27 5.52 4.88 -10.45
C VAL A 27 5.60 3.79 -11.51
N ALA A 28 4.47 3.16 -11.86
CA ALA A 28 4.43 2.10 -12.87
C ALA A 28 4.83 2.59 -14.27
N ARG A 29 4.72 3.90 -14.52
CA ARG A 29 5.17 4.53 -15.78
C ARG A 29 6.68 4.70 -15.86
N VAL A 30 7.37 4.80 -14.73
CA VAL A 30 8.80 5.15 -14.68
C VAL A 30 9.68 3.94 -14.36
N THR A 31 9.18 2.96 -13.61
CA THR A 31 9.93 1.75 -13.27
C THR A 31 9.12 0.48 -13.56
N GLY A 32 9.79 -0.52 -14.14
CA GLY A 32 9.25 -1.87 -14.33
C GLY A 32 9.31 -2.73 -13.06
N GLU A 33 9.97 -2.27 -12.00
CA GLU A 33 10.03 -2.97 -10.71
C GLU A 33 8.70 -2.90 -9.97
N PHE A 34 7.89 -1.87 -10.26
CA PHE A 34 6.53 -1.77 -9.74
C PHE A 34 5.56 -2.36 -10.76
N LEU A 35 5.06 -3.56 -10.47
CA LEU A 35 4.05 -4.28 -11.26
C LEU A 35 2.72 -3.50 -11.43
N GLY A 36 2.58 -2.38 -10.74
CA GLY A 36 1.47 -1.45 -10.86
C GLY A 36 0.42 -1.64 -9.77
N PRO A 37 -0.41 -0.62 -9.53
CA PRO A 37 -1.36 -0.60 -8.42
C PRO A 37 -2.42 -1.70 -8.50
N LYS A 38 -2.75 -2.19 -9.72
CA LYS A 38 -3.67 -3.31 -9.94
C LYS A 38 -3.13 -4.61 -9.35
N GLN A 39 -1.91 -4.98 -9.74
CA GLN A 39 -1.30 -6.22 -9.27
C GLN A 39 -0.99 -6.09 -7.79
N ALA A 40 -0.42 -4.95 -7.41
CA ALA A 40 0.03 -4.67 -6.06
C ALA A 40 -1.09 -4.67 -5.01
N GLY A 41 -2.28 -4.21 -5.42
CA GLY A 41 -3.46 -4.08 -4.58
C GLY A 41 -4.40 -5.28 -4.75
N PRO A 42 -5.50 -5.13 -5.52
CA PRO A 42 -6.59 -6.09 -5.52
C PRO A 42 -6.25 -7.49 -6.04
N ASP A 43 -5.31 -7.65 -6.98
CA ASP A 43 -4.99 -9.00 -7.47
C ASP A 43 -4.23 -9.81 -6.41
N VAL A 44 -3.20 -9.24 -5.78
CA VAL A 44 -2.43 -9.91 -4.71
C VAL A 44 -3.23 -10.00 -3.42
N GLN A 45 -4.07 -9.01 -3.11
CA GLN A 45 -4.94 -9.02 -1.93
C GLN A 45 -5.84 -10.27 -1.88
N ARG A 46 -6.37 -10.72 -3.03
CA ARG A 46 -7.18 -11.95 -3.12
C ARG A 46 -6.42 -13.22 -2.73
N PHE A 47 -5.09 -13.18 -2.82
CA PHE A 47 -4.23 -14.30 -2.46
C PHE A 47 -3.57 -14.14 -1.09
N ARG A 48 -3.59 -12.93 -0.51
CA ARG A 48 -3.00 -12.67 0.80
C ARG A 48 -3.81 -13.34 1.89
N ARG A 49 -3.21 -14.35 2.52
CA ARG A 49 -3.70 -14.90 3.79
C ARG A 49 -3.09 -14.12 4.96
N PRO A 50 -3.74 -14.12 6.13
CA PRO A 50 -3.20 -13.43 7.31
C PRO A 50 -1.78 -13.88 7.66
N GLN A 51 -1.46 -15.16 7.45
CA GLN A 51 -0.17 -15.78 7.79
C GLN A 51 0.92 -15.60 6.73
N ASP A 52 0.59 -15.11 5.53
CA ASP A 52 1.57 -14.99 4.45
C ASP A 52 2.52 -13.81 4.70
N SER A 53 3.82 -14.01 4.47
CA SER A 53 4.81 -12.93 4.57
C SER A 53 4.63 -11.93 3.43
N SER A 54 4.87 -10.65 3.72
CA SER A 54 4.80 -9.57 2.74
C SER A 54 6.17 -9.36 2.05
N GLU A 55 6.60 -10.40 1.35
CA GLU A 55 7.93 -10.45 0.69
C GLU A 55 7.97 -9.77 -0.67
N ASP A 56 6.85 -9.24 -1.14
CA ASP A 56 6.76 -8.52 -2.41
C ASP A 56 7.74 -7.33 -2.47
N LEU A 57 8.77 -7.45 -3.32
CA LEU A 57 9.80 -6.42 -3.54
C LEU A 57 9.21 -5.04 -3.91
N TRP A 58 8.03 -5.05 -4.53
CA TRP A 58 7.36 -3.86 -5.05
C TRP A 58 6.48 -3.12 -4.01
N ILE A 59 6.22 -3.70 -2.83
CA ILE A 59 5.35 -3.07 -1.79
C ILE A 59 5.88 -1.69 -1.39
N GLY A 60 7.20 -1.53 -1.32
CA GLY A 60 7.85 -0.27 -0.94
C GLY A 60 7.69 0.85 -1.97
N LEU A 61 7.44 0.52 -3.24
CA LEU A 61 7.42 1.45 -4.36
C LEU A 61 6.12 2.26 -4.45
N CYS A 62 5.04 1.81 -3.82
CA CYS A 62 3.82 2.60 -3.72
C CYS A 62 4.08 3.88 -2.90
N ILE A 63 3.92 5.04 -3.54
CA ILE A 63 4.08 6.37 -2.92
C ILE A 63 2.78 6.93 -2.32
N GLY A 64 1.67 6.19 -2.39
CA GLY A 64 0.39 6.62 -1.80
C GLY A 64 -0.27 7.81 -2.51
N CYS A 65 -0.02 8.03 -3.80
CA CYS A 65 -0.56 9.19 -4.54
C CYS A 65 -2.08 9.19 -4.76
N GLY A 66 -2.79 8.08 -4.51
CA GLY A 66 -4.26 8.00 -4.59
C GLY A 66 -4.88 8.00 -6.00
N MET A 67 -4.12 8.28 -7.07
CA MET A 67 -4.67 8.37 -8.43
C MET A 67 -5.41 7.12 -8.89
N CYS A 68 -4.98 5.93 -8.43
CA CYS A 68 -5.63 4.67 -8.79
C CYS A 68 -7.08 4.57 -8.31
N ASP A 69 -7.43 5.24 -7.22
CA ASP A 69 -8.79 5.20 -6.65
C ASP A 69 -9.70 6.13 -7.42
N LEU A 70 -9.21 7.34 -7.73
CA LEU A 70 -9.91 8.35 -8.51
C LEU A 70 -10.33 7.87 -9.89
N VAL A 71 -9.50 7.06 -10.55
CA VAL A 71 -9.76 6.57 -11.92
C VAL A 71 -10.44 5.21 -11.95
N CYS A 72 -10.72 4.59 -10.79
CA CYS A 72 -11.29 3.25 -10.75
C CYS A 72 -12.79 3.27 -11.08
N PRO A 73 -13.24 2.70 -12.22
CA PRO A 73 -14.67 2.68 -12.55
C PRO A 73 -15.47 1.76 -11.62
N SER A 74 -14.82 0.80 -10.98
CA SER A 74 -15.43 -0.16 -10.05
C SER A 74 -15.44 0.33 -8.59
N GLY A 75 -14.89 1.51 -8.30
CA GLY A 75 -14.87 2.07 -6.95
C GLY A 75 -14.06 1.26 -5.93
N VAL A 76 -12.99 0.59 -6.38
CA VAL A 76 -12.07 -0.15 -5.51
C VAL A 76 -11.06 0.83 -4.90
N ASN A 77 -10.88 0.78 -3.57
CA ASN A 77 -9.86 1.55 -2.83
C ASN A 77 -8.47 0.89 -2.97
N ILE A 78 -7.89 0.97 -4.17
CA ILE A 78 -6.62 0.32 -4.52
C ILE A 78 -5.44 0.91 -3.74
N SER A 79 -5.42 2.22 -3.51
CA SER A 79 -4.33 2.89 -2.79
C SER A 79 -4.26 2.39 -1.36
N GLU A 80 -5.41 2.21 -0.73
CA GLU A 80 -5.53 1.70 0.62
C GLU A 80 -5.04 0.25 0.73
N LEU A 81 -5.47 -0.64 -0.18
CA LEU A 81 -4.98 -2.02 -0.23
C LEU A 81 -3.44 -2.08 -0.33
N ASN A 82 -2.84 -1.19 -1.12
CA ASN A 82 -1.38 -1.08 -1.24
C ASN A 82 -0.73 -0.54 0.04
N LEU A 83 -1.35 0.43 0.71
CA LEU A 83 -0.83 1.00 1.95
C LEU A 83 -0.94 0.02 3.12
N MET A 84 -2.02 -0.77 3.19
CA MET A 84 -2.15 -1.86 4.16
C MET A 84 -1.06 -2.90 3.98
N ALA A 85 -0.74 -3.26 2.74
CA ALA A 85 0.38 -4.15 2.43
C ALA A 85 1.71 -3.60 2.93
N LYS A 86 1.93 -2.29 2.71
CA LYS A 86 3.14 -1.58 3.13
C LYS A 86 3.25 -1.48 4.65
N ALA A 87 2.13 -1.28 5.34
CA ALA A 87 2.07 -1.30 6.79
C ALA A 87 2.45 -2.69 7.32
N LYS A 88 1.84 -3.77 6.80
CA LYS A 88 2.19 -5.15 7.16
C LYS A 88 3.68 -5.45 6.93
N ALA A 89 4.24 -5.03 5.78
CA ALA A 89 5.65 -5.20 5.49
C ALA A 89 6.59 -4.41 6.41
N SER A 90 6.15 -3.24 6.85
CA SER A 90 6.91 -2.43 7.80
C SER A 90 6.90 -3.03 9.19
N ASP A 91 5.77 -3.64 9.60
CA ASP A 91 5.65 -4.34 10.88
C ASP A 91 6.51 -5.62 10.91
N GLU A 92 6.58 -6.36 9.80
CA GLU A 92 7.37 -7.60 9.68
C GLU A 92 8.89 -7.33 9.60
N LYS A 93 9.32 -6.36 8.79
CA LYS A 93 10.75 -6.08 8.53
C LYS A 93 11.34 -5.05 9.49
N GLY A 94 10.50 -4.30 10.20
CA GLY A 94 10.91 -3.14 10.97
C GLY A 94 11.30 -1.94 10.10
N PHE A 95 11.52 -0.80 10.75
CA PHE A 95 11.92 0.43 10.07
C PHE A 95 13.44 0.61 10.09
N ASN A 96 14.01 1.07 8.96
CA ASN A 96 15.37 1.60 8.94
C ASN A 96 15.49 2.80 9.90
N LEU A 97 16.69 3.06 10.43
CA LEU A 97 16.96 4.17 11.36
C LEU A 97 16.35 5.50 10.89
N ARG A 98 16.50 5.82 9.60
CA ARG A 98 15.90 7.03 9.00
C ARG A 98 14.38 7.06 9.15
N ASN A 99 13.69 5.97 8.76
CA ASN A 99 12.23 5.92 8.78
C ASN A 99 11.71 5.86 10.21
N TRP A 100 12.42 5.17 11.12
CA TRP A 100 12.11 5.16 12.53
C TRP A 100 12.21 6.57 13.13
N LEU A 101 13.32 7.27 12.88
CA LEU A 101 13.55 8.64 13.36
C LEU A 101 12.46 9.60 12.88
N LEU A 102 12.14 9.58 11.58
CA LEU A 102 11.14 10.46 10.99
C LEU A 102 9.70 10.09 11.40
N GLY A 103 9.43 8.83 11.75
CA GLY A 103 8.13 8.39 12.24
C GLY A 103 7.83 8.76 13.69
N HIS A 104 8.87 9.14 14.47
CA HIS A 104 8.74 9.41 15.91
C HIS A 104 9.03 10.88 16.25
N THR A 105 8.58 11.83 15.42
CA THR A 105 8.74 13.28 15.66
C THR A 105 8.20 13.74 17.02
N HIS A 106 7.18 13.08 17.55
CA HIS A 106 6.65 13.35 18.90
C HIS A 106 7.67 13.15 20.03
N LEU A 107 8.66 12.27 19.85
CA LEU A 107 9.75 12.09 20.82
C LEU A 107 10.73 13.29 20.81
N PHE A 108 10.78 14.03 19.70
CA PHE A 108 11.70 15.15 19.51
C PHE A 108 11.02 16.52 19.71
N GLY A 109 9.69 16.57 19.81
CA GLY A 109 8.93 17.81 19.99
C GLY A 109 9.16 18.53 21.32
N GLY A 110 9.71 17.84 22.33
CA GLY A 110 10.03 18.43 23.65
C GLY A 110 11.43 19.07 23.77
N PHE A 111 12.21 19.09 22.69
CA PHE A 111 13.55 19.70 22.66
C PHE A 111 13.54 21.16 22.11
N ALA A 112 12.35 21.75 21.94
CA ALA A 112 12.15 23.15 21.56
C ALA A 112 11.58 23.96 22.74
#